data_AF-A0A0P7U2S8-F1
#
_entry.id   AF-A0A0P7U2S8-F1
#
_cell.length_a   1.000
_cell.length_b   1.000
_cell.length_c   1.000
_cell.angle_alpha   90.00
_cell.angle_beta   90.00
_cell.angle_gamma   90.00
#
_symmetry.space_group_name_H-M   'P 1'
#
loop_
_entity.id
_entity.type
_entity.pdbx_description
1 polymer ?
#
loop_
_entity_poly.entity_id
_entity_poly.type
_entity_poly.pdbx_seq_one_letter_code
_entity_poly.pdbx_strand_id
1 'polypeptide(L)'
;RIAGVLDECIQKVERVCLLPALLADLESRSAALGDELAVALQEHRRLSERMAVRSPNQPKTESEERKALEQEFQSSLRDVLQQLQSSPAAGQALQSWRLCESSQQLVQGLKELQGVLLAKLLTNPAEERDRSRYTQEVTLRHRDNAELVSALEAEVAAAVRDRDTEISKKNDIIRNLKSSLYHMEKGCEDFVLRTQSEAERQGQSDRKSSEGRQMRLREELAGLRTQLNSLVAANRDVEMGFRKRKYKVETEIDNWIQKYDADMSEKQSELEELSASYAKEKEELRDLEERYTILEVEFRQIVEEKRLAKERKEQEERELAIKGSAALVIQAYWRGHNVRKAVRTKSKGKKGKKVKDQNSK
;
A
#
# COMPACT_ATOMS: atom_id res chain seq x y z
N ARG A 1 -29.86 91.70 -71.74
CA ARG A 1 -31.20 92.36 -71.73
C ARG A 1 -31.98 92.01 -70.45
N ILE A 2 -32.17 90.72 -70.12
CA ILE A 2 -32.90 90.30 -68.90
C ILE A 2 -32.13 90.69 -67.61
N ALA A 3 -30.81 90.44 -67.53
CA ALA A 3 -29.99 90.84 -66.38
C ALA A 3 -30.05 92.36 -66.10
N GLY A 4 -29.91 93.18 -67.15
CA GLY A 4 -29.99 94.64 -67.02
C GLY A 4 -31.36 95.17 -66.57
N VAL A 5 -32.46 94.48 -66.87
CA VAL A 5 -33.80 94.85 -66.36
C VAL A 5 -33.93 94.56 -64.87
N LEU A 6 -33.29 93.48 -64.39
CA LEU A 6 -33.23 93.17 -62.96
C LEU A 6 -32.32 94.12 -62.20
N ASP A 7 -31.18 94.51 -62.78
CA ASP A 7 -30.33 95.57 -62.23
C ASP A 7 -31.11 96.88 -62.05
N GLU A 8 -31.84 97.28 -63.09
CA GLU A 8 -32.66 98.48 -63.05
C GLU A 8 -33.83 98.36 -62.04
N CYS A 9 -34.41 97.17 -61.92
CA CYS A 9 -35.46 96.87 -60.94
C CYS A 9 -34.93 96.94 -59.50
N ILE A 10 -33.78 96.32 -59.23
CA ILE A 10 -33.10 96.37 -57.92
C ILE A 10 -32.82 97.82 -57.54
N GLN A 11 -32.28 98.62 -58.46
CA GLN A 11 -32.00 100.04 -58.22
C GLN A 11 -33.28 100.85 -57.95
N LYS A 12 -34.38 100.58 -58.64
CA LYS A 12 -35.68 101.24 -58.41
C LYS A 12 -36.28 100.86 -57.06
N VAL A 13 -36.23 99.58 -56.70
CA VAL A 13 -36.72 99.06 -55.41
C VAL A 13 -35.87 99.62 -54.26
N GLU A 14 -34.54 99.64 -54.40
CA GLU A 14 -33.63 100.26 -53.44
C GLU A 14 -34.00 101.74 -53.18
N ARG A 15 -34.26 102.52 -54.24
CA ARG A 15 -34.65 103.94 -54.11
C ARG A 15 -36.02 104.14 -53.46
N VAL A 16 -37.02 103.35 -53.84
CA VAL A 16 -38.37 103.43 -53.26
C VAL A 16 -38.36 103.03 -51.79
N CYS A 17 -37.58 102.01 -51.43
CA CYS A 17 -37.46 101.57 -50.04
C CYS A 17 -36.71 102.56 -49.14
N LEU A 18 -35.97 103.52 -49.70
CA LEU A 18 -35.34 104.61 -48.95
C LEU A 18 -36.31 105.78 -48.67
N LEU A 19 -37.41 105.91 -49.42
CA LEU A 19 -38.37 107.02 -49.28
C LEU A 19 -38.98 107.17 -47.87
N PRO A 20 -39.40 106.12 -47.16
CA PRO A 20 -39.96 106.28 -45.81
C PRO A 20 -38.93 106.79 -44.79
N ALA A 21 -37.68 106.30 -44.87
CA ALA A 21 -36.59 106.76 -44.01
C ALA A 21 -36.16 108.21 -44.32
N LEU A 22 -36.37 108.64 -45.57
CA LEU A 22 -36.14 110.00 -46.04
C LEU A 22 -37.18 110.99 -45.52
N LEU A 23 -38.46 110.65 -45.62
CA LEU A 23 -39.55 111.52 -45.18
C LEU A 23 -39.55 111.72 -43.66
N ALA A 24 -39.05 110.73 -42.91
CA ALA A 24 -38.92 110.79 -41.45
C ALA A 24 -37.83 111.77 -40.95
N ASP A 25 -36.80 112.04 -41.75
CA ASP A 25 -35.63 112.85 -41.37
C ASP A 25 -35.29 113.88 -42.47
N LEU A 26 -36.33 114.55 -42.97
CA LEU A 26 -36.23 115.46 -44.11
C LEU A 26 -35.43 116.73 -43.76
N GLU A 27 -35.51 117.18 -42.51
CA GLU A 27 -34.93 118.43 -42.01
C GLU A 27 -33.41 118.35 -41.91
N SER A 28 -32.85 117.21 -41.52
CA SER A 28 -31.39 117.00 -41.46
C SER A 28 -30.77 116.71 -42.83
N ARG A 29 -31.57 116.34 -43.84
CA ARG A 29 -31.08 115.74 -45.10
C ARG A 29 -31.43 116.55 -46.35
N SER A 30 -32.23 117.60 -46.24
CA SER A 30 -32.61 118.50 -47.35
C SER A 30 -31.41 119.16 -48.02
N ALA A 31 -30.36 119.49 -47.25
CA ALA A 31 -29.15 120.15 -47.76
C ALA A 31 -28.37 119.33 -48.80
N ALA A 32 -28.50 118.00 -48.79
CA ALA A 32 -27.81 117.11 -49.72
C ALA A 32 -28.65 116.75 -50.97
N LEU A 33 -29.95 117.06 -50.97
CA LEU A 33 -30.92 116.62 -51.98
C LEU A 33 -31.25 117.70 -53.02
N GLY A 34 -30.93 118.97 -52.74
CA GLY A 34 -31.25 120.12 -53.58
C GLY A 34 -32.66 120.66 -53.34
N ASP A 35 -32.82 121.98 -53.47
CA ASP A 35 -34.04 122.70 -53.04
C ASP A 35 -35.30 122.21 -53.75
N GLU A 36 -35.21 121.87 -55.04
CA GLU A 36 -36.34 121.36 -55.83
C GLU A 36 -36.85 119.99 -55.35
N LEU A 37 -35.93 119.07 -55.04
CA LEU A 37 -36.27 117.74 -54.55
C LEU A 37 -36.73 117.78 -53.08
N ALA A 38 -36.22 118.70 -52.28
CA ALA A 38 -36.68 118.94 -50.92
C ALA A 38 -38.14 119.43 -50.91
N VAL A 39 -38.52 120.35 -51.81
CA VAL A 39 -39.90 120.82 -51.95
C VAL A 39 -40.83 119.70 -52.40
N ALA A 40 -40.43 118.91 -53.41
CA ALA A 40 -41.23 117.78 -53.87
C ALA A 40 -41.42 116.71 -52.78
N LEU A 41 -40.40 116.46 -51.96
CA LEU A 41 -40.49 115.55 -50.82
C LEU A 41 -41.33 116.11 -49.66
N GLN A 42 -41.35 117.44 -49.44
CA GLN A 42 -42.23 118.08 -48.45
C GLN A 42 -43.70 117.98 -48.85
N GLU A 43 -44.02 118.23 -50.12
CA GLU A 43 -45.37 118.02 -50.64
C GLU A 43 -45.76 116.54 -50.59
N HIS A 44 -44.81 115.64 -50.91
CA HIS A 44 -45.04 114.21 -50.78
C HIS A 44 -45.28 113.77 -49.32
N ARG A 45 -44.53 114.34 -48.36
CA ARG A 45 -44.73 114.11 -46.92
C ARG A 45 -46.11 114.60 -46.48
N ARG A 46 -46.51 115.79 -46.91
CA ARG A 46 -47.82 116.36 -46.62
C ARG A 46 -48.95 115.49 -47.18
N LEU A 47 -48.82 114.98 -48.41
CA LEU A 47 -49.77 114.06 -49.00
C LEU A 47 -49.78 112.70 -48.30
N SER A 48 -48.61 112.18 -47.90
CA SER A 48 -48.47 110.95 -47.11
C SER A 48 -49.14 111.07 -45.74
N GLU A 49 -48.97 112.18 -45.04
CA GLU A 49 -49.60 112.46 -43.74
C GLU A 49 -51.13 112.64 -43.89
N ARG A 50 -51.60 113.29 -44.95
CA ARG A 50 -53.03 113.37 -45.30
C ARG A 50 -53.64 111.99 -45.60
N MET A 51 -52.87 111.10 -46.22
CA MET A 51 -53.26 109.70 -46.46
C MET A 51 -53.24 108.86 -45.17
N ALA A 52 -52.29 109.10 -44.25
CA ALA A 52 -52.13 108.32 -43.02
C ALA A 52 -53.11 108.70 -41.89
N VAL A 53 -53.53 109.97 -41.79
CA VAL A 53 -54.41 110.48 -40.72
C VAL A 53 -55.89 110.09 -40.90
N ARG A 54 -56.28 109.58 -42.08
CA ARG A 54 -57.69 109.22 -42.38
C ARG A 54 -58.03 107.81 -41.85
N SER A 55 -58.66 107.76 -40.67
CA SER A 55 -59.21 106.56 -40.01
C SER A 55 -60.22 105.79 -40.91
N PRO A 56 -60.29 104.45 -40.86
CA PRO A 56 -61.07 103.61 -41.80
C PRO A 56 -62.60 103.68 -41.68
N ASN A 57 -63.17 104.52 -40.80
CA ASN A 57 -64.62 104.61 -40.58
C ASN A 57 -65.19 105.98 -40.97
N GLN A 58 -65.56 106.18 -42.25
CA GLN A 58 -66.49 107.24 -42.71
C GLN A 58 -67.02 106.99 -44.16
N PRO A 59 -68.20 107.55 -44.54
CA PRO A 59 -69.10 107.03 -45.59
C PRO A 59 -68.73 107.37 -47.05
N LYS A 60 -69.43 106.72 -48.00
CA LYS A 60 -69.14 106.58 -49.45
C LYS A 60 -69.09 107.87 -50.32
N THR A 61 -69.33 109.06 -49.77
CA THR A 61 -69.20 110.34 -50.50
C THR A 61 -67.75 110.79 -50.71
N GLU A 62 -66.78 110.15 -50.06
CA GLU A 62 -65.34 110.43 -50.23
C GLU A 62 -64.66 109.65 -51.37
N SER A 63 -65.41 108.91 -52.20
CA SER A 63 -64.83 108.01 -53.23
C SER A 63 -64.07 108.76 -54.34
N GLU A 64 -64.54 109.94 -54.75
CA GLU A 64 -63.85 110.76 -55.75
C GLU A 64 -62.67 111.53 -55.15
N GLU A 65 -62.82 112.04 -53.92
CA GLU A 65 -61.73 112.70 -53.19
C GLU A 65 -60.59 111.72 -52.87
N ARG A 66 -60.89 110.45 -52.56
CA ARG A 66 -59.89 109.39 -52.38
C ARG A 66 -59.12 109.11 -53.66
N LYS A 67 -59.80 108.99 -54.80
CA LYS A 67 -59.14 108.77 -56.10
C LYS A 67 -58.32 109.97 -56.53
N ALA A 68 -58.80 111.19 -56.28
CA ALA A 68 -58.05 112.42 -56.54
C ALA A 68 -56.79 112.48 -55.66
N LEU A 69 -56.91 112.18 -54.36
CA LEU A 69 -55.78 112.17 -53.43
C LEU A 69 -54.78 111.05 -53.73
N GLU A 70 -55.25 109.86 -54.15
CA GLU A 70 -54.38 108.77 -54.62
C GLU A 70 -53.66 109.16 -55.92
N GLN A 71 -54.33 109.84 -56.85
CA GLN A 71 -53.71 110.34 -58.08
C GLN A 71 -52.68 111.43 -57.78
N GLU A 72 -52.98 112.37 -56.88
CA GLU A 72 -52.04 113.40 -56.41
C GLU A 72 -50.84 112.79 -55.68
N PHE A 73 -51.06 111.77 -54.85
CA PHE A 73 -49.99 111.05 -54.16
C PHE A 73 -49.12 110.25 -55.15
N GLN A 74 -49.72 109.61 -56.15
CA GLN A 74 -49.00 108.87 -57.19
C GLN A 74 -48.24 109.79 -58.15
N SER A 75 -48.80 110.95 -58.52
CA SER A 75 -48.08 111.96 -59.30
C SER A 75 -46.92 112.52 -58.49
N SER A 76 -47.14 112.84 -57.21
CA SER A 76 -46.09 113.28 -56.29
C SER A 76 -44.98 112.25 -56.11
N LEU A 77 -45.30 110.95 -55.94
CA LEU A 77 -44.30 109.87 -55.91
C LEU A 77 -43.51 109.79 -57.22
N ARG A 78 -44.20 109.93 -58.36
CA ARG A 78 -43.57 109.88 -59.68
C ARG A 78 -42.63 111.06 -59.87
N ASP A 79 -43.05 112.25 -59.49
CA ASP A 79 -42.27 113.47 -59.57
C ASP A 79 -41.02 113.38 -58.69
N VAL A 80 -41.17 112.90 -57.44
CA VAL A 80 -40.05 112.61 -56.52
C VAL A 80 -39.09 111.57 -57.11
N LEU A 81 -39.61 110.44 -57.63
CA LEU A 81 -38.79 109.37 -58.22
C LEU A 81 -38.10 109.79 -59.52
N GLN A 82 -38.72 110.66 -60.31
CA GLN A 82 -38.16 111.20 -61.54
C GLN A 82 -37.05 112.22 -61.22
N GLN A 83 -37.25 113.10 -60.24
CA GLN A 83 -36.20 114.01 -59.76
C GLN A 83 -35.03 113.28 -59.09
N LEU A 84 -35.29 112.20 -58.34
CA LEU A 84 -34.27 111.27 -57.81
C LEU A 84 -33.50 110.53 -58.92
N GLN A 85 -34.11 110.33 -60.08
CA GLN A 85 -33.46 109.74 -61.26
C GLN A 85 -32.64 110.77 -62.06
N SER A 86 -33.10 112.02 -62.11
CA SER A 86 -32.45 113.11 -62.87
C SER A 86 -31.28 113.76 -62.12
N SER A 87 -31.17 113.62 -60.80
CA SER A 87 -30.06 114.16 -59.99
C SER A 87 -29.06 113.07 -59.58
N PRO A 88 -27.87 112.96 -60.23
CA PRO A 88 -26.85 111.99 -59.86
C PRO A 88 -26.22 112.25 -58.48
N ALA A 89 -26.24 113.50 -58.00
CA ALA A 89 -25.77 113.87 -56.65
C ALA A 89 -26.69 113.30 -55.55
N ALA A 90 -28.01 113.35 -55.76
CA ALA A 90 -28.99 112.72 -54.85
C ALA A 90 -28.81 111.19 -54.83
N GLY A 91 -28.52 110.58 -55.98
CA GLY A 91 -28.18 109.17 -56.14
C GLY A 91 -27.02 108.68 -55.25
N GLN A 92 -25.95 109.47 -55.15
CA GLN A 92 -24.79 109.14 -54.30
C GLN A 92 -25.07 109.39 -52.81
N ALA A 93 -25.85 110.43 -52.47
CA ALA A 93 -26.28 110.68 -51.10
C ALA A 93 -27.13 109.52 -50.53
N LEU A 94 -28.02 108.96 -51.36
CA LEU A 94 -28.89 107.81 -51.03
C LEU A 94 -28.12 106.52 -50.71
N GLN A 95 -26.96 106.30 -51.33
CA GLN A 95 -26.13 105.10 -51.10
C GLN A 95 -25.59 105.02 -49.66
N SER A 96 -25.49 106.16 -48.97
CA SER A 96 -25.05 106.23 -47.58
C SER A 96 -26.16 105.95 -46.57
N TRP A 97 -27.42 105.83 -47.02
CA TRP A 97 -28.58 105.72 -46.14
C TRP A 97 -28.98 104.27 -45.89
N ARG A 98 -29.29 103.98 -44.63
CA ARG A 98 -29.71 102.65 -44.21
C ARG A 98 -31.18 102.43 -44.54
N LEU A 99 -31.43 101.44 -45.39
CA LEU A 99 -32.75 100.82 -45.59
C LEU A 99 -33.24 100.20 -44.27
N CYS A 100 -34.56 100.10 -44.07
CA CYS A 100 -35.10 99.30 -42.97
C CYS A 100 -34.85 97.80 -43.20
N GLU A 101 -34.88 96.99 -42.13
CA GLU A 101 -34.51 95.57 -42.17
C GLU A 101 -35.31 94.76 -43.21
N SER A 102 -36.63 94.97 -43.28
CA SER A 102 -37.51 94.32 -44.25
C SER A 102 -37.17 94.67 -45.70
N SER A 103 -36.75 95.91 -45.95
CA SER A 103 -36.34 96.36 -47.28
C SER A 103 -34.95 95.87 -47.66
N GLN A 104 -34.05 95.74 -46.69
CA GLN A 104 -32.73 95.13 -46.91
C GLN A 104 -32.87 93.65 -47.30
N GLN A 105 -33.73 92.88 -46.62
CA GLN A 105 -34.00 91.48 -46.96
C GLN A 105 -34.57 91.33 -48.37
N LEU A 106 -35.48 92.21 -48.78
CA LEU A 106 -36.03 92.21 -50.14
C LEU A 106 -34.96 92.48 -51.19
N VAL A 107 -34.14 93.52 -50.99
CA VAL A 107 -33.04 93.88 -51.91
C VAL A 107 -32.00 92.75 -51.97
N GLN A 108 -31.68 92.13 -50.84
CA GLN A 108 -30.76 91.00 -50.76
C GLN A 108 -31.30 89.78 -51.52
N GLY A 109 -32.59 89.44 -51.33
CA GLY A 109 -33.24 88.36 -52.07
C GLY A 109 -33.28 88.62 -53.58
N LEU A 110 -33.44 89.89 -54.01
CA LEU A 110 -33.35 90.25 -55.43
C LEU A 110 -31.92 90.11 -55.98
N LYS A 111 -30.89 90.43 -55.20
CA LYS A 111 -29.48 90.22 -55.56
C LYS A 111 -29.13 88.73 -55.63
N GLU A 112 -29.66 87.90 -54.73
CA GLU A 112 -29.53 86.45 -54.80
C GLU A 112 -30.24 85.87 -56.02
N LEU A 113 -31.47 86.33 -56.31
CA LEU A 113 -32.20 85.96 -57.52
C LEU A 113 -31.44 86.36 -58.79
N GLN A 114 -30.81 87.54 -58.80
CA GLN A 114 -29.94 87.96 -59.89
C GLN A 114 -28.78 86.98 -60.08
N GLY A 115 -28.10 86.57 -58.99
CA GLY A 115 -27.04 85.57 -59.04
C GLY A 115 -27.50 84.24 -59.64
N VAL A 116 -28.68 83.76 -59.23
CA VAL A 116 -29.29 82.52 -59.78
C VAL A 116 -29.61 82.67 -61.26
N LEU A 117 -30.20 83.80 -61.67
CA LEU A 117 -30.56 84.05 -63.06
C LEU A 117 -29.32 84.19 -63.95
N LEU A 118 -28.26 84.83 -63.45
CA LEU A 118 -27.01 84.96 -64.17
C LEU A 118 -26.34 83.59 -64.35
N ALA A 119 -26.31 82.76 -63.30
CA ALA A 119 -25.85 81.38 -63.41
C ALA A 119 -26.67 80.59 -64.45
N LYS A 120 -28.01 80.72 -64.45
CA LYS A 120 -28.89 80.03 -65.42
C LYS A 120 -28.73 80.55 -66.86
N LEU A 121 -28.47 81.84 -67.04
CA LEU A 121 -28.26 82.45 -68.37
C LEU A 121 -26.88 82.15 -68.95
N LEU A 122 -25.88 81.93 -68.09
CA LEU A 122 -24.51 81.57 -68.50
C LEU A 122 -24.30 80.06 -68.64
N THR A 123 -25.23 79.23 -68.17
CA THR A 123 -25.16 77.77 -68.33
C THR A 123 -25.77 77.37 -69.67
N ASN A 124 -25.00 76.69 -70.52
CA ASN A 124 -25.52 76.15 -71.79
C ASN A 124 -26.46 74.95 -71.52
N PRO A 125 -27.56 74.76 -72.29
CA PRO A 125 -28.37 73.54 -72.24
C PRO A 125 -27.60 72.21 -72.26
N ALA A 126 -26.43 72.15 -72.91
CA ALA A 126 -25.58 70.95 -72.87
C ALA A 126 -24.97 70.72 -71.47
N GLU A 127 -24.41 71.76 -70.85
CA GLU A 127 -23.81 71.72 -69.52
C GLU A 127 -24.85 71.37 -68.44
N GLU A 128 -26.08 71.89 -68.53
CA GLU A 128 -27.15 71.55 -67.56
C GLU A 128 -27.58 70.08 -67.68
N ARG A 129 -27.60 69.52 -68.91
CA ARG A 129 -27.84 68.09 -69.14
C ARG A 129 -26.69 67.24 -68.60
N ASP A 130 -25.44 67.65 -68.81
CA ASP A 130 -24.26 66.94 -68.29
C ASP A 130 -24.23 66.96 -66.77
N ARG A 131 -24.51 68.10 -66.15
CA ARG A 131 -24.65 68.24 -64.70
C ARG A 131 -25.76 67.38 -64.13
N SER A 132 -26.91 67.33 -64.81
CA SER A 132 -28.04 66.48 -64.41
C SER A 132 -27.70 65.00 -64.53
N ARG A 133 -27.07 64.58 -65.64
CA ARG A 133 -26.58 63.21 -65.85
C ARG A 133 -25.57 62.79 -64.79
N TYR A 134 -24.58 63.64 -64.53
CA TYR A 134 -23.57 63.39 -63.51
C TYR A 134 -24.20 63.25 -62.12
N THR A 135 -25.13 64.13 -61.75
CA THR A 135 -25.83 64.06 -60.46
C THR A 135 -26.66 62.77 -60.35
N GLN A 136 -27.33 62.36 -61.43
CA GLN A 136 -28.07 61.11 -61.48
C GLN A 136 -27.15 59.89 -61.35
N GLU A 137 -26.00 59.90 -62.02
CA GLU A 137 -25.01 58.84 -61.91
C GLU A 137 -24.42 58.74 -60.49
N VAL A 138 -24.08 59.87 -59.87
CA VAL A 138 -23.58 59.92 -58.48
C VAL A 138 -24.63 59.41 -57.50
N THR A 139 -25.90 59.79 -57.67
CA THR A 139 -26.98 59.33 -56.78
C THR A 139 -27.26 57.83 -56.92
N LEU A 140 -27.23 57.29 -58.14
CA LEU A 140 -27.34 55.84 -58.38
C LEU A 140 -26.17 55.10 -57.75
N ARG A 141 -24.92 55.53 -57.99
CA ARG A 141 -23.73 54.92 -57.38
C ARG A 141 -23.77 55.00 -55.85
N HIS A 142 -24.21 56.12 -55.29
CA HIS A 142 -24.36 56.25 -53.84
C HIS A 142 -25.40 55.26 -53.30
N ARG A 143 -26.52 55.10 -54.00
CA ARG A 143 -27.55 54.13 -53.63
C ARG A 143 -27.01 52.70 -53.68
N ASP A 144 -26.38 52.31 -54.79
CA ASP A 144 -25.81 50.97 -54.96
C ASP A 144 -24.73 50.69 -53.90
N ASN A 145 -23.88 51.67 -53.61
CA ASN A 145 -22.88 51.57 -52.55
C ASN A 145 -23.53 51.45 -51.15
N ALA A 146 -24.61 52.19 -50.88
CA ALA A 146 -25.32 52.11 -49.60
C ALA A 146 -26.00 50.74 -49.42
N GLU A 147 -26.59 50.19 -50.49
CA GLU A 147 -27.16 48.84 -50.49
C GLU A 147 -26.06 47.79 -50.27
N LEU A 148 -24.90 47.93 -50.92
CA LEU A 148 -23.75 47.05 -50.72
C LEU A 148 -23.18 47.13 -49.29
N VAL A 149 -23.02 48.33 -48.74
CA VAL A 149 -22.57 48.53 -47.35
C VAL A 149 -23.55 47.87 -46.38
N SER A 150 -24.86 48.08 -46.56
CA SER A 150 -25.87 47.46 -45.71
C SER A 150 -25.84 45.92 -45.80
N ALA A 151 -25.62 45.36 -46.99
CA ALA A 151 -25.50 43.92 -47.18
C ALA A 151 -24.24 43.35 -46.48
N LEU A 152 -23.09 44.02 -46.63
CA LEU A 152 -21.84 43.62 -45.98
C LEU A 152 -21.92 43.74 -44.46
N GLU A 153 -22.54 44.80 -43.93
CA GLU A 153 -22.78 44.97 -42.50
C GLU A 153 -23.67 43.85 -41.95
N ALA A 154 -24.70 43.44 -42.69
CA ALA A 154 -25.56 42.33 -42.31
C ALA A 154 -24.81 40.98 -42.31
N GLU A 155 -23.94 40.75 -43.31
CA GLU A 155 -23.11 39.54 -43.40
C GLU A 155 -22.09 39.46 -42.26
N VAL A 156 -21.42 40.57 -41.94
CA VAL A 156 -20.50 40.67 -40.79
C VAL A 156 -21.26 40.42 -39.48
N ALA A 157 -22.43 41.03 -39.30
CA ALA A 157 -23.24 40.81 -38.11
C ALA A 157 -23.71 39.35 -37.98
N ALA A 158 -24.03 38.69 -39.09
CA ALA A 158 -24.35 37.26 -39.11
C ALA A 158 -23.14 36.39 -38.72
N ALA A 159 -21.99 36.63 -39.34
CA ALA A 159 -20.75 35.91 -39.03
C ALA A 159 -20.30 36.07 -37.57
N VAL A 160 -20.45 37.28 -36.99
CA VAL A 160 -20.18 37.53 -35.57
C VAL A 160 -21.13 36.74 -34.68
N ARG A 161 -22.44 36.74 -34.98
CA ARG A 161 -23.42 35.95 -34.23
C ARG A 161 -23.10 34.46 -34.28
N ASP A 162 -22.81 33.91 -35.46
CA ASP A 162 -22.49 32.50 -35.63
C ASP A 162 -21.24 32.12 -34.84
N ARG A 163 -20.18 32.93 -34.93
CA ARG A 163 -18.96 32.76 -34.13
C ARG A 163 -19.27 32.75 -32.64
N ASP A 164 -20.06 33.70 -32.15
CA ASP A 164 -20.36 33.83 -30.72
C ASP A 164 -21.20 32.64 -30.22
N THR A 165 -22.11 32.10 -31.05
CA THR A 165 -22.85 30.87 -30.71
C THR A 165 -21.92 29.65 -30.61
N GLU A 166 -20.98 29.49 -31.54
CA GLU A 166 -20.00 28.39 -31.50
C GLU A 166 -19.05 28.52 -30.30
N ILE A 167 -18.62 29.74 -29.97
CA ILE A 167 -17.84 30.00 -28.76
C ILE A 167 -18.64 29.61 -27.52
N SER A 168 -19.92 29.95 -27.44
CA SER A 168 -20.78 29.56 -26.31
C SER A 168 -20.87 28.03 -26.17
N LYS A 169 -21.14 27.32 -27.27
CA LYS A 169 -21.21 25.83 -27.27
C LYS A 169 -19.89 25.20 -26.82
N LYS A 170 -18.76 25.69 -27.33
CA LYS A 170 -17.43 25.20 -26.91
C LYS A 170 -17.17 25.49 -25.43
N ASN A 171 -17.57 26.66 -24.93
CA ASN A 171 -17.44 27.00 -23.52
C ASN A 171 -18.31 26.12 -22.61
N ASP A 172 -19.51 25.73 -23.05
CA ASP A 172 -20.35 24.76 -22.34
C ASP A 172 -19.66 23.38 -22.26
N ILE A 173 -19.11 22.90 -23.38
CA ILE A 173 -18.37 21.65 -23.42
C ILE A 173 -17.15 21.70 -22.49
N ILE A 174 -16.39 22.79 -22.51
CA ILE A 174 -15.23 22.99 -21.62
C ILE A 174 -15.66 22.93 -20.15
N ARG A 175 -16.77 23.58 -19.78
CA ARG A 175 -17.29 23.53 -18.39
C ARG A 175 -17.69 22.13 -17.97
N ASN A 176 -18.36 21.38 -18.85
CA ASN A 176 -18.77 20.01 -18.59
C ASN A 176 -17.56 19.09 -18.42
N LEU A 177 -16.56 19.19 -19.31
CA LEU A 177 -15.34 18.39 -19.23
C LEU A 177 -14.53 18.72 -17.97
N LYS A 178 -14.40 20.00 -17.60
CA LYS A 178 -13.74 20.40 -16.34
C LYS A 178 -14.44 19.79 -15.12
N SER A 179 -15.77 19.81 -15.10
CA SER A 179 -16.54 19.23 -14.00
C SER A 179 -16.38 17.71 -13.93
N SER A 180 -16.43 17.03 -15.09
CA SER A 180 -16.22 15.59 -15.17
C SER A 180 -14.82 15.18 -14.74
N LEU A 181 -13.78 15.93 -15.14
CA LEU A 181 -12.40 15.68 -14.72
C LEU A 181 -12.25 15.82 -13.21
N TYR A 182 -12.77 16.92 -12.65
CA TYR A 182 -12.72 17.14 -11.20
C TYR A 182 -13.41 16.00 -10.42
N HIS A 183 -14.60 15.56 -10.86
CA HIS A 183 -15.29 14.45 -10.21
C HIS A 183 -14.55 13.12 -10.36
N MET A 184 -13.91 12.87 -11.49
CA MET A 184 -13.10 11.68 -11.71
C MET A 184 -11.85 11.68 -10.84
N GLU A 185 -11.11 12.78 -10.80
CA GLU A 185 -9.92 12.95 -9.96
C GLU A 185 -10.25 12.75 -8.49
N LYS A 186 -11.29 13.44 -7.99
CA LYS A 186 -11.76 13.27 -6.61
C LYS A 186 -12.19 11.84 -6.31
N GLY A 187 -12.90 11.20 -7.23
CA GLY A 187 -13.31 9.80 -7.09
C GLY A 187 -12.13 8.84 -7.01
N CYS A 188 -11.08 9.07 -7.82
CA CYS A 188 -9.84 8.31 -7.78
C CYS A 188 -9.08 8.53 -6.46
N GLU A 189 -8.96 9.78 -6.00
CA GLU A 189 -8.32 10.10 -4.71
C GLU A 189 -9.02 9.40 -3.54
N ASP A 190 -10.36 9.49 -3.48
CA ASP A 190 -11.15 8.83 -2.45
C ASP A 190 -11.00 7.30 -2.50
N PHE A 191 -10.97 6.72 -3.71
CA PHE A 191 -10.77 5.28 -3.90
C PHE A 191 -9.40 4.83 -3.42
N VAL A 192 -8.34 5.57 -3.77
CA VAL A 192 -6.97 5.26 -3.34
C VAL A 192 -6.86 5.35 -1.81
N LEU A 193 -7.38 6.41 -1.20
CA LEU A 193 -7.36 6.60 0.25
C LEU A 193 -8.08 5.47 0.99
N ARG A 194 -9.28 5.07 0.53
CA ARG A 194 -10.03 3.96 1.11
C ARG A 194 -9.28 2.64 0.98
N THR A 195 -8.75 2.35 -0.20
CA THR A 195 -8.01 1.11 -0.47
C THR A 195 -6.76 1.01 0.41
N GLN A 196 -6.02 2.11 0.56
CA GLN A 196 -4.84 2.15 1.44
C GLN A 196 -5.23 1.93 2.91
N SER A 197 -6.26 2.63 3.39
CA SER A 197 -6.73 2.49 4.78
C SER A 197 -7.22 1.06 5.08
N GLU A 198 -7.97 0.44 4.15
CA GLU A 198 -8.41 -0.94 4.29
C GLU A 198 -7.24 -1.93 4.29
N ALA A 199 -6.26 -1.75 3.40
CA ALA A 199 -5.05 -2.57 3.36
C ALA A 199 -4.22 -2.43 4.64
N GLU A 200 -4.09 -1.23 5.19
CA GLU A 200 -3.40 -0.98 6.47
C GLU A 200 -4.13 -1.65 7.64
N ARG A 201 -5.46 -1.50 7.72
CA ARG A 201 -6.28 -2.12 8.76
C ARG A 201 -6.18 -3.64 8.70
N GLN A 202 -6.25 -4.21 7.50
CA GLN A 202 -6.09 -5.65 7.29
C GLN A 202 -4.68 -6.10 7.69
N GLY A 203 -3.65 -5.40 7.25
CA GLY A 203 -2.26 -5.68 7.61
C GLY A 203 -2.01 -5.63 9.12
N GLN A 204 -2.59 -4.66 9.84
CA GLN A 204 -2.51 -4.59 11.31
C GLN A 204 -3.21 -5.77 11.99
N SER A 205 -4.39 -6.16 11.51
CA SER A 205 -5.13 -7.32 12.02
C SER A 205 -4.32 -8.61 11.84
N ASP A 206 -3.77 -8.83 10.66
CA ASP A 206 -3.00 -10.03 10.34
C ASP A 206 -1.68 -10.10 11.12
N ARG A 207 -1.01 -8.95 11.33
CA ARG A 207 0.17 -8.86 12.20
C ARG A 207 -0.17 -9.29 13.63
N LYS A 208 -1.21 -8.72 14.23
CA LYS A 208 -1.64 -9.09 15.60
C LYS A 208 -2.02 -10.57 15.71
N SER A 209 -2.73 -11.10 14.72
CA SER A 209 -3.09 -12.53 14.65
C SER A 209 -1.85 -13.43 14.55
N SER A 210 -0.86 -13.02 13.75
CA SER A 210 0.42 -13.72 13.60
C SER A 210 1.24 -13.67 14.89
N GLU A 211 1.39 -12.49 15.49
CA GLU A 211 2.09 -12.29 16.78
C GLU A 211 1.49 -13.16 17.88
N GLY A 212 0.16 -13.19 18.01
CA GLY A 212 -0.53 -14.03 18.97
C GLY A 212 -0.39 -15.53 18.70
N ARG A 213 -0.22 -15.96 17.44
CA ARG A 213 0.11 -17.35 17.10
C ARG A 213 1.56 -17.69 17.43
N GLN A 214 2.50 -16.79 17.12
CA GLN A 214 3.91 -16.99 17.45
C GLN A 214 4.13 -17.07 18.96
N MET A 215 3.43 -16.24 19.75
CA MET A 215 3.51 -16.27 21.21
C MET A 215 3.07 -17.64 21.75
N ARG A 216 1.90 -18.14 21.31
CA ARG A 216 1.40 -19.47 21.67
C ARG A 216 2.38 -20.59 21.32
N LEU A 217 2.92 -20.58 20.10
CA LEU A 217 3.92 -21.58 19.69
C LEU A 217 5.22 -21.49 20.52
N ARG A 218 5.64 -20.29 20.92
CA ARG A 218 6.81 -20.12 21.80
C ARG A 218 6.55 -20.68 23.20
N GLU A 219 5.36 -20.47 23.74
CA GLU A 219 4.94 -21.02 25.04
C GLU A 219 4.87 -22.55 24.99
N GLU A 220 4.26 -23.12 23.94
CA GLU A 220 4.23 -24.56 23.71
C GLU A 220 5.63 -25.16 23.58
N LEU A 221 6.53 -24.52 22.81
CA LEU A 221 7.92 -24.94 22.69
C LEU A 221 8.66 -24.90 24.03
N ALA A 222 8.46 -23.86 24.84
CA ALA A 222 9.04 -23.78 26.17
C ALA A 222 8.49 -24.90 27.08
N GLY A 223 7.18 -25.13 27.05
CA GLY A 223 6.52 -26.23 27.75
C GLY A 223 7.11 -27.59 27.37
N LEU A 224 7.17 -27.91 26.08
CA LEU A 224 7.74 -29.16 25.58
C LEU A 224 9.22 -29.33 25.94
N ARG A 225 10.02 -28.26 25.92
CA ARG A 225 11.42 -28.31 26.37
C ARG A 225 11.53 -28.67 27.85
N THR A 226 10.69 -28.07 28.71
CA THR A 226 10.70 -28.41 30.14
C THR A 226 10.27 -29.85 30.39
N GLN A 227 9.23 -30.33 29.68
CA GLN A 227 8.79 -31.72 29.74
C GLN A 227 9.89 -32.68 29.30
N LEU A 228 10.56 -32.40 28.18
CA LEU A 228 11.68 -33.22 27.69
C LEU A 228 12.80 -33.31 28.72
N ASN A 229 13.22 -32.18 29.29
CA ASN A 229 14.27 -32.16 30.30
C ASN A 229 13.89 -32.95 31.54
N SER A 230 12.61 -32.87 31.97
CA SER A 230 12.12 -33.64 33.12
C SER A 230 12.13 -35.14 32.85
N LEU A 231 11.73 -35.59 31.65
CA LEU A 231 11.75 -36.99 31.26
C LEU A 231 13.16 -37.54 31.14
N VAL A 232 14.09 -36.75 30.59
CA VAL A 232 15.50 -37.11 30.51
C VAL A 232 16.10 -37.30 31.91
N ALA A 233 15.81 -36.39 32.84
CA ALA A 233 16.27 -36.50 34.22
C ALA A 233 15.68 -37.73 34.92
N ALA A 234 14.37 -37.94 34.83
CA ALA A 234 13.69 -39.09 35.43
C ALA A 234 14.22 -40.43 34.88
N ASN A 235 14.43 -40.52 33.55
CA ASN A 235 14.99 -41.72 32.94
C ASN A 235 16.43 -41.98 33.38
N ARG A 236 17.23 -40.91 33.52
CA ARG A 236 18.60 -41.01 34.04
C ARG A 236 18.61 -41.53 35.47
N ASP A 237 17.70 -41.09 36.32
CA ASP A 237 17.59 -41.58 37.70
C ASP A 237 17.20 -43.06 37.78
N VAL A 238 16.24 -43.48 36.94
CA VAL A 238 15.85 -44.90 36.82
C VAL A 238 17.02 -45.75 36.34
N GLU A 239 17.73 -45.30 35.31
CA GLU A 239 18.89 -45.97 34.73
C GLU A 239 20.04 -46.11 35.75
N MET A 240 20.35 -45.03 36.48
CA MET A 240 21.31 -45.07 37.59
C MET A 240 20.87 -46.05 38.68
N GLY A 241 19.57 -46.14 38.97
CA GLY A 241 18.99 -47.11 39.88
C GLY A 241 19.26 -48.55 39.45
N PHE A 242 19.05 -48.87 38.16
CA PHE A 242 19.37 -50.18 37.61
C PHE A 242 20.86 -50.48 37.63
N ARG A 243 21.74 -49.52 37.29
CA ARG A 243 23.19 -49.70 37.39
C ARG A 243 23.64 -50.05 38.80
N LYS A 244 23.10 -49.37 39.82
CA LYS A 244 23.41 -49.67 41.23
C LYS A 244 22.96 -51.07 41.64
N ARG A 245 21.76 -51.50 41.21
CA ARG A 245 21.27 -52.86 41.49
C ARG A 245 22.13 -53.92 40.80
N LYS A 246 22.46 -53.70 39.53
CA LYS A 246 23.34 -54.57 38.75
C LYS A 246 24.69 -54.74 39.47
N TYR A 247 25.34 -53.65 39.85
CA TYR A 247 26.62 -53.69 40.56
C TYR A 247 26.55 -54.47 41.89
N LYS A 248 25.47 -54.31 42.66
CA LYS A 248 25.26 -55.08 43.89
C LYS A 248 25.18 -56.59 43.63
N VAL A 249 24.38 -56.99 42.64
CA VAL A 249 24.23 -58.40 42.26
C VAL A 249 25.56 -58.98 41.73
N GLU A 250 26.28 -58.22 40.90
CA GLU A 250 27.61 -58.63 40.42
C GLU A 250 28.58 -58.83 41.59
N THR A 251 28.60 -57.92 42.57
CA THR A 251 29.43 -58.05 43.77
C THR A 251 29.02 -59.27 44.62
N GLU A 252 27.72 -59.54 44.75
CA GLU A 252 27.23 -60.75 45.44
C GLU A 252 27.66 -62.03 44.74
N ILE A 253 27.61 -62.07 43.40
CA ILE A 253 28.10 -63.20 42.59
C ILE A 253 29.60 -63.40 42.79
N ASP A 254 30.39 -62.34 42.70
CA ASP A 254 31.85 -62.41 42.92
C ASP A 254 32.18 -62.95 44.32
N ASN A 255 31.44 -62.51 45.34
CA ASN A 255 31.59 -63.03 46.71
C ASN A 255 31.26 -64.54 46.79
N TRP A 256 30.23 -65.02 46.09
CA TRP A 256 29.90 -66.44 46.05
C TRP A 256 30.95 -67.26 45.30
N ILE A 257 31.49 -66.73 44.20
CA ILE A 257 32.60 -67.37 43.47
C ILE A 257 33.82 -67.51 44.39
N GLN A 258 34.22 -66.43 45.08
CA GLN A 258 35.36 -66.46 45.99
C GLN A 258 35.19 -67.50 47.12
N LYS A 259 33.98 -67.59 47.70
CA LYS A 259 33.68 -68.62 48.70
C LYS A 259 33.79 -70.03 48.12
N TYR A 260 33.19 -70.26 46.96
CA TYR A 260 33.25 -71.55 46.29
C TYR A 260 34.70 -71.95 45.96
N ASP A 261 35.50 -71.04 45.41
CA ASP A 261 36.90 -71.29 45.08
C ASP A 261 37.73 -71.61 46.34
N ALA A 262 37.48 -70.90 47.45
CA ALA A 262 38.13 -71.17 48.73
C ALA A 262 37.76 -72.56 49.28
N ASP A 263 36.46 -72.88 49.34
CA ASP A 263 35.96 -74.17 49.83
C ASP A 263 36.47 -75.33 48.95
N MET A 264 36.46 -75.17 47.63
CA MET A 264 36.99 -76.18 46.70
C MET A 264 38.50 -76.36 46.87
N SER A 265 39.26 -75.27 47.09
CA SER A 265 40.69 -75.35 47.36
C SER A 265 40.99 -76.05 48.68
N GLU A 266 40.22 -75.79 49.73
CA GLU A 266 40.34 -76.48 51.02
C GLU A 266 40.05 -77.98 50.87
N LYS A 267 38.95 -78.34 50.19
CA LYS A 267 38.59 -79.74 49.92
C LYS A 267 39.63 -80.47 49.07
N GLN A 268 40.22 -79.78 48.09
CA GLN A 268 41.31 -80.33 47.30
C GLN A 268 42.55 -80.60 48.16
N SER A 269 42.92 -79.67 49.06
CA SER A 269 44.02 -79.85 50.00
C SER A 269 43.77 -81.03 50.95
N GLU A 270 42.57 -81.13 51.53
CA GLU A 270 42.17 -82.27 52.38
C GLU A 270 42.27 -83.61 51.62
N LEU A 271 41.81 -83.66 50.37
CA LEU A 271 41.86 -84.85 49.54
C LEU A 271 43.29 -85.26 49.23
N GLU A 272 44.16 -84.30 48.91
CA GLU A 272 45.59 -84.52 48.65
C GLU A 272 46.31 -85.04 49.91
N GLU A 273 46.04 -84.46 51.07
CA GLU A 273 46.56 -84.91 52.36
C GLU A 273 46.11 -86.33 52.69
N LEU A 274 44.81 -86.63 52.56
CA LEU A 274 44.25 -87.96 52.82
C LEU A 274 44.77 -88.99 51.80
N SER A 275 44.93 -88.60 50.54
CA SER A 275 45.51 -89.46 49.51
C SER A 275 46.98 -89.76 49.81
N ALA A 276 47.73 -88.78 50.32
CA ALA A 276 49.11 -88.97 50.75
C ALA A 276 49.20 -89.88 51.99
N SER A 277 48.32 -89.73 52.98
CA SER A 277 48.27 -90.62 54.15
C SER A 277 47.87 -92.05 53.75
N TYR A 278 46.83 -92.20 52.92
CA TYR A 278 46.39 -93.49 52.40
C TYR A 278 47.49 -94.19 51.59
N ALA A 279 48.25 -93.44 50.78
CA ALA A 279 49.39 -94.00 50.04
C ALA A 279 50.48 -94.54 50.98
N LYS A 280 50.77 -93.82 52.08
CA LYS A 280 51.72 -94.28 53.12
C LYS A 280 51.20 -95.50 53.85
N GLU A 281 49.97 -95.47 54.36
CA GLU A 281 49.35 -96.59 55.07
C GLU A 281 49.26 -97.84 54.19
N LYS A 282 48.99 -97.66 52.89
CA LYS A 282 48.99 -98.76 51.92
C LYS A 282 50.38 -99.36 51.72
N GLU A 283 51.44 -98.55 51.76
CA GLU A 283 52.81 -99.04 51.70
C GLU A 283 53.20 -99.77 52.98
N GLU A 284 52.89 -99.19 54.14
CA GLU A 284 53.10 -99.83 55.45
C GLU A 284 52.35 -101.17 55.56
N LEU A 285 51.12 -101.24 55.02
CA LEU A 285 50.36 -102.47 54.94
C LEU A 285 51.05 -103.52 54.07
N ARG A 286 51.59 -103.14 52.89
CA ARG A 286 52.37 -104.07 52.05
C ARG A 286 53.60 -104.59 52.79
N ASP A 287 54.38 -103.70 53.40
CA ASP A 287 55.56 -104.08 54.19
C ASP A 287 55.18 -105.07 55.30
N LEU A 288 54.04 -104.85 55.95
CA LEU A 288 53.55 -105.71 57.02
C LEU A 288 53.03 -107.05 56.49
N GLU A 289 52.28 -107.06 55.39
CA GLU A 289 51.84 -108.28 54.69
C GLU A 289 53.05 -109.12 54.27
N GLU A 290 54.09 -108.51 53.69
CA GLU A 290 55.34 -109.19 53.36
C GLU A 290 55.98 -109.83 54.60
N ARG A 291 56.09 -109.09 55.71
CA ARG A 291 56.57 -109.65 56.99
C ARG A 291 55.70 -110.79 57.49
N TYR A 292 54.37 -110.68 57.39
CA TYR A 292 53.45 -111.75 57.78
C TYR A 292 53.61 -112.99 56.90
N THR A 293 53.82 -112.84 55.59
CA THR A 293 54.06 -114.01 54.72
C THR A 293 55.33 -114.77 55.11
N ILE A 294 56.39 -114.06 55.46
CA ILE A 294 57.64 -114.66 55.97
C ILE A 294 57.35 -115.37 57.30
N LEU A 295 56.69 -114.68 58.23
CA LEU A 295 56.36 -115.23 59.54
C LEU A 295 55.42 -116.44 59.46
N GLU A 296 54.47 -116.48 58.52
CA GLU A 296 53.62 -117.64 58.27
C GLU A 296 54.43 -118.86 57.83
N VAL A 297 55.43 -118.67 56.96
CA VAL A 297 56.33 -119.75 56.53
C VAL A 297 57.12 -120.26 57.73
N GLU A 298 57.71 -119.36 58.53
CA GLU A 298 58.43 -119.71 59.77
C GLU A 298 57.52 -120.42 60.78
N PHE A 299 56.30 -119.93 61.00
CA PHE A 299 55.34 -120.53 61.91
C PHE A 299 54.94 -121.93 61.46
N ARG A 300 54.67 -122.13 60.16
CA ARG A 300 54.41 -123.46 59.58
C ARG A 300 55.59 -124.39 59.79
N GLN A 301 56.82 -123.91 59.58
CA GLN A 301 58.04 -124.69 59.86
C GLN A 301 58.13 -125.09 61.33
N ILE A 302 57.93 -124.17 62.27
CA ILE A 302 57.98 -124.46 63.71
C ILE A 302 56.89 -125.44 64.15
N VAL A 303 55.66 -125.28 63.64
CA VAL A 303 54.54 -126.19 63.93
C VAL A 303 54.85 -127.59 63.40
N GLU A 304 55.37 -127.67 62.19
CA GLU A 304 55.77 -128.93 61.56
C GLU A 304 56.95 -129.58 62.28
N GLU A 305 57.95 -128.81 62.70
CA GLU A 305 59.05 -129.28 63.54
C GLU A 305 58.56 -129.79 64.89
N LYS A 306 57.63 -129.09 65.55
CA LYS A 306 57.01 -129.56 66.80
C LYS A 306 56.19 -130.83 66.59
N ARG A 307 55.50 -130.97 65.45
CA ARG A 307 54.76 -132.18 65.07
C ARG A 307 55.71 -133.36 64.91
N LEU A 308 56.78 -133.20 64.11
CA LEU A 308 57.82 -134.21 63.91
C LEU A 308 58.58 -134.54 65.21
N ALA A 309 58.86 -133.56 66.06
CA ALA A 309 59.47 -133.78 67.37
C ALA A 309 58.55 -134.56 68.32
N LYS A 310 57.25 -134.29 68.31
CA LYS A 310 56.26 -135.05 69.07
C LYS A 310 56.14 -136.50 68.56
N GLU A 311 56.09 -136.70 67.25
CA GLU A 311 56.09 -138.03 66.64
C GLU A 311 57.38 -138.80 66.98
N ARG A 312 58.56 -138.16 66.94
CA ARG A 312 59.82 -138.77 67.37
C ARG A 312 59.81 -139.18 68.83
N LYS A 313 59.35 -138.30 69.74
CA LYS A 313 59.20 -138.65 71.16
C LYS A 313 58.25 -139.82 71.36
N GLU A 314 57.14 -139.87 70.65
CA GLU A 314 56.17 -140.96 70.75
C GLU A 314 56.75 -142.28 70.21
N GLN A 315 57.55 -142.23 69.14
CA GLN A 315 58.30 -143.40 68.64
C GLN A 315 59.34 -143.87 69.67
N GLU A 316 60.11 -142.96 70.26
CA GLU A 316 61.09 -143.27 71.31
C GLU A 316 60.41 -143.87 72.56
N GLU A 317 59.26 -143.34 72.98
CA GLU A 317 58.46 -143.90 74.09
C GLU A 317 57.94 -145.30 73.77
N ARG A 318 57.46 -145.53 72.54
CA ARG A 318 57.04 -146.87 72.08
C ARG A 318 58.21 -147.85 72.07
N GLU A 319 59.37 -147.44 71.58
CA GLU A 319 60.58 -148.25 71.65
C GLU A 319 61.01 -148.54 73.08
N LEU A 320 60.98 -147.53 73.96
CA LEU A 320 61.33 -147.68 75.38
C LEU A 320 60.34 -148.62 76.08
N ALA A 321 59.05 -148.56 75.73
CA ALA A 321 58.03 -149.46 76.23
C ALA A 321 58.25 -150.91 75.77
N ILE A 322 58.64 -151.12 74.51
CA ILE A 322 59.02 -152.45 73.99
C ILE A 322 60.27 -152.97 74.73
N LYS A 323 61.31 -152.14 74.85
CA LYS A 323 62.55 -152.47 75.60
C LYS A 323 62.23 -152.76 77.08
N GLY A 324 61.33 -152.00 77.70
CA GLY A 324 60.86 -152.19 79.07
C GLY A 324 60.07 -153.49 79.26
N SER A 325 59.20 -153.84 78.30
CA SER A 325 58.45 -155.10 78.29
C SER A 325 59.40 -156.30 78.13
N ALA A 326 60.37 -156.22 77.23
CA ALA A 326 61.42 -157.24 77.07
C ALA A 326 62.23 -157.42 78.36
N ALA A 327 62.60 -156.33 79.05
CA ALA A 327 63.28 -156.39 80.33
C ALA A 327 62.42 -157.04 81.44
N LEU A 328 61.10 -156.76 81.49
CA LEU A 328 60.17 -157.41 82.42
C LEU A 328 60.08 -158.93 82.20
N VAL A 329 60.04 -159.38 80.93
CA VAL A 329 60.01 -160.81 80.58
C VAL A 329 61.30 -161.51 81.03
N ILE A 330 62.47 -160.91 80.78
CA ILE A 330 63.77 -161.44 81.22
C ILE A 330 63.83 -161.52 82.75
N GLN A 331 63.41 -160.46 83.45
CA GLN A 331 63.38 -160.44 84.91
C GLN A 331 62.41 -161.49 85.50
N ALA A 332 61.25 -161.71 84.86
CA ALA A 332 60.29 -162.72 85.28
C ALA A 332 60.84 -164.15 85.11
N TYR A 333 61.55 -164.42 84.01
CA TYR A 333 62.18 -165.73 83.75
C TYR A 333 63.30 -166.04 84.76
N TRP A 334 64.13 -165.05 85.10
CA TRP A 334 65.20 -165.20 86.10
C TRP A 334 64.66 -165.43 87.52
N ARG A 335 63.62 -164.70 87.93
CA ARG A 335 62.95 -164.92 89.23
C ARG A 335 62.35 -166.33 89.31
N GLY A 336 61.79 -166.85 88.22
CA GLY A 336 61.28 -168.23 88.13
C GLY A 336 62.37 -169.33 88.19
N HIS A 337 63.56 -169.07 87.64
CA HIS A 337 64.68 -170.01 87.70
C HIS A 337 65.25 -170.17 89.12
N ASN A 338 65.38 -169.08 89.89
CA ASN A 338 65.87 -169.15 91.27
C ASN A 338 64.94 -169.91 92.23
N VAL A 339 63.62 -169.79 92.04
CA VAL A 339 62.62 -170.51 92.87
C VAL A 339 62.68 -172.03 92.65
N ARG A 340 62.96 -172.50 91.42
CA ARG A 340 63.01 -173.93 91.09
C ARG A 340 64.28 -174.66 91.58
N LYS A 341 65.34 -173.92 91.91
CA LYS A 341 66.62 -174.50 92.38
C LYS A 341 66.63 -174.82 93.88
N ALA A 342 65.72 -174.26 94.68
CA ALA A 342 65.74 -174.34 96.14
C ALA A 342 64.97 -175.54 96.77
N VAL A 343 64.24 -176.36 96.00
CA VAL A 343 63.23 -177.30 96.55
C VAL A 343 63.68 -178.79 96.64
N ARG A 344 64.87 -179.19 96.16
CA ARG A 344 65.19 -180.63 95.96
C ARG A 344 66.01 -181.38 97.03
N THR A 345 66.34 -180.81 98.19
CA THR A 345 67.17 -181.51 99.22
C THR A 345 66.74 -181.27 100.67
N LYS A 346 65.77 -182.06 101.19
CA LYS A 346 65.66 -182.60 102.59
C LYS A 346 64.35 -183.40 102.79
N SER A 347 64.33 -184.32 103.76
CA SER A 347 63.65 -185.64 103.78
C SER A 347 62.44 -185.83 104.73
N LYS A 348 61.50 -186.72 104.30
CA LYS A 348 60.63 -187.74 104.99
C LYS A 348 59.90 -187.40 106.33
N GLY A 349 58.56 -187.62 106.38
CA GLY A 349 57.57 -187.12 107.38
C GLY A 349 57.56 -187.73 108.81
N LYS A 350 56.66 -187.36 109.76
CA LYS A 350 55.36 -186.63 109.71
C LYS A 350 54.90 -186.19 111.15
N LYS A 351 54.86 -184.87 111.51
CA LYS A 351 54.20 -184.20 112.70
C LYS A 351 54.77 -182.77 112.91
N GLY A 352 54.01 -181.80 113.44
CA GLY A 352 54.56 -180.60 114.12
C GLY A 352 53.78 -179.28 113.96
N LYS A 353 53.54 -178.56 115.07
CA LYS A 353 52.52 -177.51 115.31
C LYS A 353 53.05 -176.06 115.15
N LYS A 354 52.12 -175.13 114.82
CA LYS A 354 51.96 -173.73 115.29
C LYS A 354 52.41 -172.52 114.40
N VAL A 355 51.44 -171.60 114.26
CA VAL A 355 51.48 -170.10 114.07
C VAL A 355 51.59 -169.50 112.66
N LYS A 356 50.43 -168.96 112.21
CA LYS A 356 50.12 -167.62 111.65
C LYS A 356 50.94 -167.08 110.47
N ASP A 357 50.31 -167.19 109.31
CA ASP A 357 50.47 -166.46 108.04
C ASP A 357 49.19 -166.84 107.21
N GLN A 358 48.68 -166.19 106.17
CA GLN A 358 49.10 -165.11 105.29
C GLN A 358 47.91 -164.84 104.32
N ASN A 359 48.10 -163.85 103.44
CA ASN A 359 47.46 -163.59 102.14
C ASN A 359 46.22 -162.66 102.12
N SER A 360 46.21 -161.47 101.51
CA SER A 360 47.09 -160.81 100.50
C SER A 360 47.32 -161.67 99.25
N LYS A 361 46.76 -161.38 98.09
CA LYS A 361 46.49 -160.08 97.45
C LYS A 361 45.07 -159.96 96.96
#